data_AF-A0A830D2X2-F1
#
_entry.id   AF-A0A830D2X2-F1
#
_cell.length_a   1.000
_cell.length_b   1.000
_cell.length_c   1.000
_cell.angle_alpha   90.00
_cell.angle_beta   90.00
_cell.angle_gamma   90.00
#
_symmetry.space_group_name_H-M   'P 1'
#
loop_
_entity.id
_entity.type
_entity.pdbx_description
1 polymer ?
#
loop_
_entity_poly.entity_id
_entity_poly.type
_entity_poly.pdbx_seq_one_letter_code
_entity_poly.pdbx_strand_id
1 'polypeptide(L)'
;QREKESLQRRTVELEKKLDAKQALELEIKHLTGKRQVVKHMGDDEDDSVPEKLRAIDQEIKDKEEELEYLDALDQNLIVKKCRCNDKFKEAREELIDVQVNILRFIFDCFSLL
;
A
#
# COMPACT_ATOMS: atom_id res chain seq x y z
N GLN A 1 19.96 -17.71 3.04
CA GLN A 1 18.71 -18.46 3.34
C GLN A 1 17.71 -17.66 4.18
N ARG A 2 18.06 -17.25 5.42
CA ARG A 2 17.10 -16.64 6.37
C ARG A 2 16.44 -15.34 5.89
N GLU A 3 17.20 -14.45 5.26
CA GLU A 3 16.65 -13.18 4.73
C GLU A 3 15.63 -13.44 3.61
N LYS A 4 15.94 -14.37 2.69
CA LYS A 4 15.02 -14.80 1.62
C LYS A 4 13.71 -15.33 2.18
N GLU A 5 13.76 -16.19 3.20
CA GLU A 5 12.56 -16.73 3.85
C GLU A 5 11.77 -15.65 4.61
N SER A 6 12.46 -14.67 5.21
CA SER A 6 11.80 -13.53 5.88
C SER A 6 11.07 -12.64 4.88
N LEU A 7 11.66 -12.42 3.69
CA LEU A 7 11.05 -11.67 2.60
C LEU A 7 9.83 -12.40 2.05
N GLN A 8 9.92 -13.71 1.84
CA GLN A 8 8.79 -14.53 1.37
C GLN A 8 7.61 -14.50 2.35
N ARG A 9 7.87 -14.62 3.66
CA ARG A 9 6.82 -14.47 4.69
C ARG A 9 6.14 -13.10 4.61
N ARG A 10 6.95 -12.05 4.45
CA ARG A 10 6.43 -10.68 4.34
C ARG A 10 5.64 -10.46 3.05
N THR A 11 6.00 -11.11 1.94
CA THR A 11 5.21 -11.10 0.70
C THR A 11 3.82 -11.68 0.95
N VAL A 12 3.73 -12.87 1.55
CA VAL A 12 2.45 -13.52 1.83
C VAL A 12 1.58 -12.68 2.78
N GLU A 13 2.17 -12.04 3.77
CA GLU A 13 1.43 -11.13 4.67
C GLU A 13 0.89 -9.90 3.94
N LEU A 14 1.68 -9.32 3.02
CA LEU A 14 1.25 -8.17 2.23
C LEU A 14 0.15 -8.54 1.23
N GLU A 15 0.23 -9.72 0.61
CA GLU A 15 -0.84 -10.24 -0.26
C GLU A 15 -2.16 -10.39 0.51
N LYS A 16 -2.13 -10.99 1.70
CA LYS A 16 -3.34 -11.10 2.55
C LYS A 16 -3.94 -9.75 2.93
N LYS A 17 -3.10 -8.75 3.20
CA LYS A 17 -3.55 -7.38 3.50
C LYS A 17 -4.18 -6.72 2.29
N LEU A 18 -3.59 -6.92 1.11
CA LEU A 18 -4.13 -6.43 -0.15
C LEU A 18 -5.50 -7.05 -0.44
N ASP A 19 -5.64 -8.37 -0.27
CA ASP A 19 -6.91 -9.08 -0.44
C ASP A 19 -7.99 -8.53 0.51
N ALA A 20 -7.63 -8.31 1.78
CA ALA A 20 -8.55 -7.74 2.78
C ALA A 20 -9.01 -6.32 2.41
N LYS A 21 -8.09 -5.47 1.92
CA LYS A 21 -8.40 -4.12 1.43
C LYS A 21 -9.34 -4.16 0.22
N GLN A 22 -9.07 -5.03 -0.75
CA GLN A 22 -9.92 -5.19 -1.92
C GLN A 22 -11.33 -5.69 -1.55
N ALA A 23 -11.44 -6.58 -0.57
CA ALA A 23 -12.73 -7.03 -0.04
C ALA A 23 -13.51 -5.86 0.57
N LEU A 24 -12.86 -4.99 1.35
CA LEU A 24 -13.48 -3.79 1.94
C LEU A 24 -13.97 -2.81 0.86
N GLU A 25 -13.16 -2.55 -0.18
CA GLU A 25 -13.57 -1.71 -1.33
C GLU A 25 -14.81 -2.26 -2.06
N LEU A 26 -14.89 -3.59 -2.23
CA LEU A 26 -16.04 -4.25 -2.83
C LEU A 26 -17.28 -4.13 -1.95
N GLU A 27 -17.13 -4.25 -0.63
CA GLU A 27 -18.22 -4.12 0.33
C GLU A 27 -18.80 -2.69 0.34
N ILE A 28 -17.96 -1.66 0.32
CA ILE A 28 -18.38 -0.25 0.18
C ILE A 28 -19.19 -0.05 -1.11
N LYS A 29 -18.71 -0.59 -2.24
CA LYS A 29 -19.43 -0.54 -3.53
C LYS A 29 -20.78 -1.25 -3.45
N HIS A 30 -20.84 -2.41 -2.80
CA HIS A 30 -22.08 -3.16 -2.62
C HIS A 30 -23.08 -2.38 -1.77
N LEU A 31 -22.65 -1.79 -0.64
CA LEU A 31 -23.49 -0.96 0.21
C LEU A 31 -23.98 0.30 -0.52
N THR A 32 -23.13 0.93 -1.32
CA THR A 32 -23.50 2.06 -2.17
C THR A 32 -24.58 1.65 -3.19
N GLY A 33 -24.45 0.48 -3.81
CA GLY A 33 -25.49 -0.07 -4.68
C GLY A 33 -26.80 -0.35 -3.95
N LYS A 34 -26.74 -0.99 -2.78
CA LYS A 34 -27.91 -1.24 -1.91
C LYS A 34 -28.62 0.06 -1.54
N ARG A 35 -27.87 1.10 -1.17
CA ARG A 35 -28.41 2.44 -0.90
C ARG A 35 -29.16 3.01 -2.11
N GLN A 36 -28.60 2.91 -3.32
CA GLN A 36 -29.25 3.40 -4.53
C GLN A 36 -30.55 2.65 -4.83
N VAL A 37 -30.58 1.33 -4.61
CA VAL A 37 -31.79 0.51 -4.75
C VAL A 37 -32.86 0.94 -3.75
N VAL A 38 -32.52 1.07 -2.47
CA VAL A 38 -33.47 1.53 -1.43
C VAL A 38 -34.02 2.92 -1.76
N LYS A 39 -33.19 3.82 -2.28
CA LYS A 39 -33.61 5.16 -2.71
C LYS A 39 -34.57 5.14 -3.91
N HIS A 40 -34.40 4.23 -4.86
CA HIS A 40 -35.22 4.17 -6.08
C HIS A 40 -36.47 3.29 -5.95
N MET A 41 -36.46 2.31 -5.03
CA MET A 41 -37.57 1.37 -4.81
C MET A 41 -38.40 1.69 -3.57
N GLY A 42 -38.04 2.73 -2.80
CA GLY A 42 -38.87 3.18 -1.69
C GLY A 42 -40.14 3.84 -2.20
N ASP A 43 -41.31 3.31 -1.83
CA ASP A 43 -42.57 4.02 -2.00
C ASP A 43 -42.58 5.25 -1.07
N ASP A 44 -43.10 6.38 -1.55
CA ASP A 44 -43.17 7.65 -0.83
C ASP A 44 -44.00 7.58 0.48
N GLU A 45 -44.71 6.47 0.73
CA GLU A 45 -45.50 6.20 1.94
C GLU A 45 -44.77 5.33 2.99
N ASP A 46 -43.58 4.78 2.71
CA ASP A 46 -42.78 4.02 3.70
C ASP A 46 -41.87 4.96 4.51
N ASP A 47 -42.38 5.47 5.64
CA ASP A 47 -41.66 6.29 6.62
C ASP A 47 -40.36 5.63 7.15
N SER A 48 -40.13 4.33 6.91
CA SER A 48 -38.88 3.63 7.30
C SER A 48 -37.73 3.78 6.29
N VAL A 49 -37.99 4.25 5.07
CA VAL A 49 -36.96 4.46 4.02
C VAL A 49 -35.85 5.43 4.48
N PRO A 50 -36.16 6.59 5.10
CA PRO A 50 -35.13 7.50 5.60
C PRO A 50 -34.22 6.89 6.66
N GLU A 51 -34.77 6.07 7.56
CA GLU A 51 -33.99 5.40 8.60
C GLU A 51 -33.06 4.33 8.02
N LYS A 52 -33.55 3.52 7.08
CA LYS A 52 -32.74 2.52 6.36
C LYS A 52 -31.61 3.17 5.57
N LEU A 53 -31.86 4.31 4.91
CA LEU A 53 -30.83 5.05 4.19
C LEU A 53 -29.77 5.61 5.13
N ARG A 54 -30.18 6.17 6.28
CA ARG A 54 -29.24 6.66 7.30
C ARG A 54 -28.36 5.55 7.86
N ALA A 55 -28.93 4.37 8.12
CA ALA A 55 -28.15 3.22 8.59
C ALA A 55 -27.10 2.77 7.57
N ILE A 56 -27.46 2.71 6.28
CA ILE A 56 -26.53 2.36 5.20
C ILE A 56 -25.47 3.45 5.02
N ASP A 57 -25.84 4.73 5.12
CA ASP A 57 -24.90 5.85 5.01
C ASP A 57 -23.86 5.84 6.14
N GLN A 58 -24.27 5.48 7.37
CA GLN A 58 -23.34 5.32 8.48
C GLN A 58 -22.40 4.13 8.26
N GLU A 59 -22.91 2.99 7.81
CA GLU A 59 -22.09 1.80 7.54
C GLU A 59 -21.07 2.04 6.41
N ILE A 60 -21.45 2.78 5.37
CA ILE A 60 -20.53 3.22 4.31
C ILE A 60 -19.43 4.11 4.91
N LYS A 61 -19.81 5.12 5.70
CA LYS A 61 -18.86 6.06 6.31
C LYS A 61 -17.84 5.35 7.20
N ASP A 62 -18.30 4.43 8.05
CA ASP A 62 -17.42 3.68 8.96
C ASP A 62 -16.39 2.85 8.17
N LYS A 63 -16.80 2.23 7.06
CA LYS A 63 -15.91 1.45 6.18
C LYS A 63 -14.98 2.33 5.33
N GLU A 64 -15.43 3.50 4.90
CA GLU A 64 -14.59 4.47 4.20
C GLU A 64 -13.49 5.01 5.13
N GLU A 65 -13.80 5.28 6.40
CA GLU A 65 -12.81 5.68 7.41
C GLU A 65 -11.78 4.56 7.67
N GLU A 66 -12.21 3.30 7.75
CA GLU A 66 -11.32 2.15 7.85
C GLU A 66 -10.39 2.03 6.63
N LEU A 67 -10.93 2.22 5.43
CA LEU A 67 -10.17 2.18 4.18
C LEU A 67 -9.13 3.32 4.11
N GLU A 68 -9.52 4.55 4.49
CA GLU A 68 -8.62 5.71 4.53
C GLU A 68 -7.46 5.50 5.52
N TYR A 69 -7.74 4.92 6.69
CA TYR A 69 -6.70 4.56 7.65
C TYR A 69 -5.69 3.55 7.06
N LEU A 70 -6.17 2.53 6.34
CA LEU A 70 -5.32 1.55 5.67
C LEU A 70 -4.47 2.20 4.56
N ASP A 71 -5.06 3.09 3.76
CA ASP A 71 -4.35 3.84 2.72
C ASP A 71 -3.23 4.73 3.28
N ALA A 72 -3.49 5.43 4.38
CA ALA A 72 -2.49 6.26 5.05
C ALA A 72 -1.31 5.41 5.57
N LEU A 73 -1.59 4.22 6.08
CA LEU A 73 -0.58 3.28 6.54
C LEU A 73 0.27 2.73 5.38
N ASP A 74 -0.36 2.39 4.26
CA ASP A 74 0.32 1.95 3.04
C ASP A 74 1.26 3.04 2.48
N GLN A 75 0.79 4.29 2.40
CA GLN A 75 1.62 5.43 1.96
C GLN A 75 2.86 5.61 2.85
N ASN A 76 2.71 5.50 4.18
CA ASN A 76 3.83 5.59 5.11
C ASN A 76 4.87 4.49 4.86
N LEU A 77 4.42 3.26 4.61
CA LEU A 77 5.28 2.13 4.29
C LEU A 77 6.01 2.31 2.96
N ILE A 78 5.34 2.83 1.93
CA ILE A 78 5.94 3.16 0.63
C ILE A 78 7.08 4.18 0.82
N VAL A 79 6.82 5.28 1.54
CA VAL A 79 7.84 6.32 1.79
C VAL A 79 9.05 5.74 2.53
N LYS A 80 8.83 4.93 3.57
CA LYS A 80 9.93 4.27 4.31
C LYS A 80 10.74 3.33 3.42
N LYS A 81 10.07 2.54 2.58
CA LYS A 81 10.72 1.62 1.65
C LYS A 81 11.54 2.38 0.61
N CYS A 82 10.99 3.43 0.00
CA CYS A 82 11.72 4.27 -0.97
C CYS A 82 12.99 4.85 -0.34
N ARG A 83 12.86 5.49 0.83
CA ARG A 83 14.03 6.04 1.56
C ARG A 83 15.08 4.98 1.87
N CYS A 84 14.65 3.79 2.29
CA CYS A 84 15.58 2.70 2.57
C CYS A 84 16.29 2.23 1.30
N ASN A 85 15.56 2.11 0.20
CA ASN A 85 16.10 1.70 -1.08
C ASN A 85 17.09 2.73 -1.65
N ASP A 86 16.79 4.02 -1.49
CA ASP A 86 17.68 5.11 -1.91
C ASP A 86 19.00 5.05 -1.15
N LYS A 87 18.98 4.84 0.17
CA LYS A 87 20.18 4.63 0.99
C LYS A 87 21.00 3.42 0.55
N PHE A 88 20.33 2.30 0.24
CA PHE A 88 21.01 1.12 -0.28
C PHE A 88 21.66 1.38 -1.64
N LYS A 89 20.98 2.15 -2.50
CA LYS A 89 21.50 2.52 -3.81
C LYS A 89 22.72 3.43 -3.69
N GLU A 90 22.66 4.45 -2.83
CA GLU A 90 23.76 5.36 -2.52
C GLU A 90 25.00 4.60 -2.01
N ALA A 91 24.83 3.73 -1.00
CA ALA A 91 25.93 2.93 -0.48
C ALA A 91 26.57 2.01 -1.54
N ARG A 92 25.78 1.51 -2.50
CA ARG A 92 26.28 0.72 -3.62
C ARG A 92 27.04 1.59 -4.63
N GLU A 93 26.56 2.79 -4.92
CA GLU A 93 27.24 3.75 -5.81
C GLU A 93 28.60 4.16 -5.23
N GLU A 94 28.67 4.46 -3.92
CA GLU A 94 29.93 4.74 -3.22
C GLU A 94 30.91 3.57 -3.31
N LEU A 95 30.44 2.33 -3.11
CA LEU A 95 31.29 1.15 -3.20
C LEU A 95 31.87 0.97 -4.61
N ILE A 96 31.06 1.22 -5.65
CA ILE A 96 31.50 1.17 -7.04
C ILE A 96 32.55 2.25 -7.30
N ASP A 97 32.33 3.48 -6.82
CA ASP A 97 33.28 4.58 -6.98
C ASP A 97 34.63 4.26 -6.34
N VAL A 98 34.63 3.78 -5.09
CA VAL A 98 35.85 3.33 -4.40
C VAL A 98 36.55 2.23 -5.19
N GLN A 99 35.83 1.25 -5.71
CA GLN A 99 36.41 0.14 -6.46
C GLN A 99 37.04 0.62 -7.79
N VAL A 100 36.40 1.55 -8.49
CA VAL A 100 36.94 2.18 -9.71
C VAL A 100 38.20 2.99 -9.40
N ASN A 101 38.20 3.77 -8.32
CA ASN A 101 39.34 4.57 -7.89
C ASN A 101 40.55 3.70 -7.53
N ILE A 102 40.33 2.57 -6.85
CA ILE A 102 41.38 1.59 -6.56
C ILE A 102 41.97 1.00 -7.85
N LEU A 103 41.12 0.59 -8.79
CA LEU A 103 41.58 0.04 -10.08
C LEU A 103 42.41 1.06 -10.87
N ARG A 104 41.98 2.32 -10.87
CA ARG A 104 42.72 3.42 -11.50
C ARG A 104 44.09 3.61 -10.86
N PHE A 105 44.14 3.66 -9.53
CA PHE A 105 45.41 3.77 -8.80
C PHE A 105 46.36 2.61 -9.13
N ILE A 106 45.85 1.38 -9.17
CA ILE A 106 46.64 0.21 -9.55
C ILE A 106 47.18 0.36 -10.98
N PHE A 107 46.33 0.75 -11.93
CA PHE A 107 46.74 0.95 -13.32
C PHE A 107 47.82 2.03 -13.47
N ASP A 108 47.67 3.16 -12.76
CA ASP A 108 48.64 4.25 -12.76
C ASP A 108 49.98 3.79 -12.17
N CYS A 109 49.97 3.03 -11.07
CA CYS A 109 51.19 2.45 -10.48
C CYS A 109 51.92 1.48 -11.42
N PHE A 110 51.19 0.66 -12.19
CA PHE A 110 51.79 -0.24 -13.17
C PHE A 110 52.26 0.48 -14.44
N SER A 111 51.66 1.61 -14.81
CA SER A 111 52.05 2.40 -15.98
C SER A 111 53.31 3.25 -15.74
N LEU A 112 53.66 3.48 -14.47
CA LEU A 112 54.86 4.21 -14.04
C LEU A 112 56.08 3.31 -13.82
N LEU A 113 55.95 2.00 -14.03
CA LEU A 113 56.95 0.95 -13.84
C LEU A 113 57.41 0.39 -15.19
#